data_AF-A0A927ALS0-F1
#
_entry.id   AF-A0A927ALS0-F1
#
_cell.length_a   1.000
_cell.length_b   1.000
_cell.length_c   1.000
_cell.angle_alpha   90.00
_cell.angle_beta   90.00
_cell.angle_gamma   90.00
#
_symmetry.space_group_name_H-M   'P 1'
#
loop_
_entity.id
_entity.type
_entity.pdbx_description
1 polymer ?
#
loop_
_entity_poly.entity_id
_entity_poly.type
_entity_poly.pdbx_seq_one_letter_code
_entity_poly.pdbx_strand_id
1 'polypeptide(L)'
;MNPEEFDRAFSKLTPRRKEVLRRVLAGESDRAIAESLEIDRTTIRKHIERICQALGIESEESEGRTYKRDRVVALIAKYKPELLGYSTPTEPENGDEIDKPAPEQVHIVEQLLAIPQPSQEPLLIALERNVSDAWEKQHIAEKLNHFGSNSYLKGNFGDAAFYLKWAIAFEPELWKAHYNLGSAYEELRQLDLAKQHYERATQSKQSVGADAANNLARLKIRDGESESAIALLLRYCDRAKDPKVQYTLHKNLGWAYFQQGNNSEAENSLQKAIELDSSRSDAYYLLAQVREIQKDTEGARLFWEKGFNLDKNRTSERPWRLPELDIWQSQARQFLKILE
;
A
#
# COMPACT_ATOMS: atom_id res chain seq x y z
N MET A 1 0.71 -32.40 10.68
CA MET A 1 1.79 -32.52 11.68
C MET A 1 1.65 -31.44 12.73
N ASN A 2 1.75 -31.78 14.02
CA ASN A 2 1.75 -30.85 15.18
C ASN A 2 3.20 -30.48 15.63
N PRO A 3 3.41 -29.54 16.58
CA PRO A 3 4.75 -29.14 17.02
C PRO A 3 5.62 -30.28 17.58
N GLU A 4 5.06 -31.18 18.38
CA GLU A 4 5.81 -32.31 18.97
C GLU A 4 6.22 -33.34 17.92
N GLU A 5 5.35 -33.62 16.96
CA GLU A 5 5.63 -34.47 15.80
C GLU A 5 6.72 -33.84 14.93
N PHE A 6 6.66 -32.52 14.72
CA PHE A 6 7.69 -31.78 13.99
C PHE A 6 9.05 -31.88 14.70
N ASP A 7 9.13 -31.59 16.00
CA ASP A 7 10.39 -31.64 16.75
C ASP A 7 10.99 -33.05 16.75
N ARG A 8 10.15 -34.09 16.85
CA ARG A 8 10.56 -35.49 16.73
C ARG A 8 11.06 -35.85 15.34
N ALA A 9 10.43 -35.32 14.29
CA ALA A 9 10.85 -35.52 12.91
C ALA A 9 12.16 -34.77 12.60
N PHE A 10 12.26 -33.53 13.03
CA PHE A 10 13.39 -32.64 12.84
C PHE A 10 14.64 -33.14 13.60
N SER A 11 14.48 -33.64 14.83
CA SER A 11 15.59 -34.16 15.62
C SER A 11 16.28 -35.35 14.95
N LYS A 12 15.52 -36.18 14.22
CA LYS A 12 15.99 -37.35 13.45
C LYS A 12 16.75 -37.00 12.17
N LEU A 13 16.75 -35.73 11.73
CA LEU A 13 17.55 -35.33 10.57
C LEU A 13 19.05 -35.52 10.87
N THR A 14 19.76 -36.12 9.92
CA THR A 14 21.21 -36.32 10.05
C THR A 14 21.95 -34.98 10.07
N PRO A 15 23.15 -34.89 10.66
CA PRO A 15 23.93 -33.65 10.66
C PRO A 15 24.10 -33.05 9.26
N ARG A 16 24.37 -33.91 8.26
CA ARG A 16 24.48 -33.48 6.85
C ARG A 16 23.17 -32.92 6.29
N ARG A 17 22.01 -33.48 6.64
CA ARG A 17 20.70 -32.95 6.22
C ARG A 17 20.36 -31.65 6.93
N LYS A 18 20.71 -31.51 8.21
CA LYS A 18 20.57 -30.25 8.95
C LYS A 18 21.44 -29.15 8.32
N GLU A 19 22.64 -29.50 7.88
CA GLU A 19 23.53 -28.56 7.19
C GLU A 19 22.98 -28.13 5.82
N VAL A 20 22.53 -29.09 4.99
CA VAL A 20 21.85 -28.76 3.72
C VAL A 20 20.60 -27.91 3.98
N LEU A 21 19.82 -28.24 5.00
CA LEU A 21 18.61 -27.50 5.37
C LEU A 21 18.92 -26.06 5.77
N ARG A 22 19.96 -25.81 6.59
CA ARG A 22 20.37 -24.44 6.94
C ARG A 22 20.68 -23.60 5.71
N ARG A 23 21.42 -24.16 4.75
CA ARG A 23 21.78 -23.48 3.50
C ARG A 23 20.57 -23.25 2.59
N VAL A 24 19.63 -24.20 2.58
CA VAL A 24 18.34 -24.02 1.90
C VAL A 24 17.55 -22.86 2.53
N LEU A 25 17.53 -22.77 3.86
CA LEU A 25 16.86 -21.70 4.61
C LEU A 25 17.56 -20.34 4.45
N ALA A 26 18.87 -20.35 4.19
CA ALA A 26 19.66 -19.16 3.82
C ALA A 26 19.49 -18.74 2.36
N GLY A 27 18.60 -19.39 1.60
CA GLY A 27 18.30 -19.02 0.20
C GLY A 27 19.31 -19.53 -0.84
N GLU A 28 20.32 -20.31 -0.44
CA GLU A 28 21.35 -20.80 -1.37
C GLU A 28 20.76 -21.74 -2.44
N SER A 29 21.11 -21.54 -3.71
CA SER A 29 20.71 -22.44 -4.81
C SER A 29 21.31 -23.85 -4.65
N ASP A 30 20.68 -24.88 -5.23
CA ASP A 30 21.23 -26.25 -5.25
C ASP A 30 22.69 -26.29 -5.76
N ARG A 31 23.03 -25.38 -6.69
CA ARG A 31 24.38 -25.21 -7.22
C ARG A 31 25.34 -24.70 -6.15
N ALA A 32 24.99 -23.63 -5.47
CA ALA A 32 25.83 -23.01 -4.44
C ALA A 32 26.06 -23.97 -3.26
N ILE A 33 25.01 -24.68 -2.83
CA ILE A 33 25.11 -25.69 -1.78
C ILE A 33 26.02 -26.84 -2.22
N ALA A 34 25.86 -27.32 -3.46
CA ALA A 34 26.68 -28.39 -4.02
C ALA A 34 28.18 -28.01 -4.07
N GLU A 35 28.47 -26.79 -4.54
CA GLU A 35 29.82 -26.24 -4.61
C GLU A 35 30.42 -26.08 -3.20
N SER A 36 29.69 -25.49 -2.26
CA SER A 36 30.20 -25.28 -0.89
C SER A 36 30.37 -26.57 -0.09
N LEU A 37 29.58 -27.60 -0.38
CA LEU A 37 29.63 -28.88 0.30
C LEU A 37 30.48 -29.92 -0.44
N GLU A 38 31.09 -29.54 -1.56
CA GLU A 38 31.90 -30.38 -2.45
C GLU A 38 31.21 -31.69 -2.86
N ILE A 39 29.93 -31.62 -3.19
CA ILE A 39 29.12 -32.78 -3.59
C ILE A 39 28.26 -32.48 -4.82
N ASP A 40 27.83 -33.54 -5.50
CA ASP A 40 27.03 -33.38 -6.72
C ASP A 40 25.63 -32.77 -6.44
N ARG A 41 25.14 -31.95 -7.37
CA ARG A 41 23.81 -31.30 -7.28
C ARG A 41 22.66 -32.31 -7.14
N THR A 42 22.77 -33.49 -7.76
CA THR A 42 21.75 -34.55 -7.59
C THR A 42 21.74 -35.10 -6.16
N THR A 43 22.86 -35.04 -5.45
CA THR A 43 22.96 -35.43 -4.04
C THR A 43 22.26 -34.41 -3.15
N ILE A 44 22.39 -33.10 -3.43
CA ILE A 44 21.62 -32.05 -2.75
C ILE A 44 20.11 -32.27 -2.91
N ARG A 45 19.65 -32.56 -4.12
CA ARG A 45 18.23 -32.85 -4.38
C ARG A 45 17.72 -34.04 -3.56
N LYS A 46 18.49 -35.14 -3.52
CA LYS A 46 18.16 -36.30 -2.69
C LYS A 46 18.13 -35.95 -1.20
N HIS A 47 18.98 -35.04 -0.74
CA HIS A 47 18.94 -34.55 0.64
C HIS A 47 17.65 -33.76 0.91
N ILE A 48 17.27 -32.83 0.04
CA ILE A 48 16.03 -32.05 0.15
C ILE A 48 14.81 -32.97 0.15
N GLU A 49 14.74 -33.94 -0.75
CA GLU A 49 13.63 -34.91 -0.79
C GLU A 49 13.51 -35.74 0.49
N ARG A 50 14.64 -36.19 1.03
CA ARG A 50 14.67 -36.93 2.30
C ARG A 50 14.30 -36.04 3.49
N ILE A 51 14.57 -34.73 3.42
CA ILE A 51 14.10 -33.76 4.42
C ILE A 51 12.58 -33.59 4.31
N CYS A 52 12.05 -33.40 3.10
CA CYS A 52 10.60 -33.35 2.86
C CYS A 52 9.89 -34.58 3.41
N GLN A 53 10.37 -35.77 3.08
CA GLN A 53 9.82 -37.04 3.56
C GLN A 53 9.88 -37.16 5.08
N ALA A 54 11.01 -36.80 5.69
CA ALA A 54 11.17 -36.85 7.14
C ALA A 54 10.19 -35.90 7.85
N LEU A 55 9.90 -34.75 7.24
CA LEU A 55 8.98 -33.73 7.77
C LEU A 55 7.52 -33.93 7.33
N GLY A 56 7.18 -35.05 6.69
CA GLY A 56 5.80 -35.35 6.28
C GLY A 56 5.26 -34.44 5.17
N ILE A 57 6.12 -33.92 4.31
CA ILE A 57 5.75 -33.16 3.12
C ILE A 57 5.50 -34.15 1.97
N GLU A 58 4.23 -34.44 1.70
CA GLU A 58 3.81 -35.34 0.60
C GLU A 58 4.18 -34.73 -0.76
N SER A 59 4.77 -35.53 -1.66
CA SER A 59 5.09 -35.11 -3.02
C SER A 59 4.05 -35.66 -3.99
N GLU A 60 3.27 -34.79 -4.64
CA GLU A 60 2.55 -35.19 -5.85
C GLU A 60 3.55 -35.25 -7.02
N GLU A 61 3.42 -36.25 -7.89
CA GLU A 61 4.35 -36.48 -9.02
C GLU A 61 4.37 -35.32 -10.05
N SER A 62 3.37 -34.43 -9.99
CA SER A 62 3.21 -33.26 -10.85
C SER A 62 3.88 -31.98 -10.33
N GLU A 63 4.35 -31.95 -9.08
CA GLU A 63 4.84 -30.72 -8.44
C GLU A 63 6.32 -30.42 -8.75
N GLY A 64 6.59 -29.21 -9.24
CA GLY A 64 7.91 -28.75 -9.66
C GLY A 64 8.96 -28.65 -8.55
N ARG A 65 10.24 -28.58 -8.94
CA ARG A 65 11.42 -28.62 -8.03
C ARG A 65 11.46 -27.47 -7.01
N THR A 66 11.04 -26.27 -7.40
CA THR A 66 10.98 -25.08 -6.53
C THR A 66 9.99 -25.27 -5.38
N TYR A 67 8.87 -25.93 -5.67
CA TYR A 67 7.76 -26.14 -4.74
C TYR A 67 8.13 -26.94 -3.50
N LYS A 68 9.03 -27.93 -3.62
CA LYS A 68 9.52 -28.72 -2.47
C LYS A 68 10.37 -27.88 -1.50
N ARG A 69 11.18 -26.94 -2.03
CA ARG A 69 11.98 -26.03 -1.20
C ARG A 69 11.07 -25.08 -0.44
N ASP A 70 10.12 -24.48 -1.13
CA ASP A 70 9.19 -23.51 -0.55
C ASP A 70 8.36 -24.15 0.57
N ARG A 71 7.93 -25.41 0.40
CA ARG A 71 7.22 -26.16 1.44
C ARG A 71 8.08 -26.49 2.66
N VAL A 72 9.35 -26.84 2.45
CA VAL A 72 10.29 -27.07 3.57
C VAL A 72 10.52 -25.77 4.34
N VAL A 73 10.75 -24.66 3.63
CA VAL A 73 10.93 -23.33 4.24
C VAL A 73 9.68 -22.93 5.01
N ALA A 74 8.49 -23.06 4.43
CA ALA A 74 7.21 -22.74 5.09
C ALA A 74 6.96 -23.61 6.33
N LEU A 75 7.32 -24.90 6.28
CA LEU A 75 7.14 -25.80 7.41
C LEU A 75 8.13 -25.51 8.55
N ILE A 76 9.38 -25.16 8.22
CA ILE A 76 10.39 -24.72 9.20
C ILE A 76 9.95 -23.38 9.81
N ALA A 77 9.48 -22.44 9.00
CA ALA A 77 8.96 -21.17 9.48
C ALA A 77 7.81 -21.34 10.48
N LYS A 78 6.96 -22.34 10.26
CA LYS A 78 5.82 -22.64 11.13
C LYS A 78 6.22 -23.16 12.52
N TYR A 79 7.28 -23.97 12.61
CA TYR A 79 7.58 -24.72 13.85
C TYR A 79 8.95 -24.41 14.48
N LYS A 80 9.91 -23.86 13.71
CA LYS A 80 11.23 -23.41 14.16
C LYS A 80 11.73 -22.19 13.36
N PRO A 81 11.05 -21.04 13.45
CA PRO A 81 11.42 -19.82 12.71
C PRO A 81 12.82 -19.30 13.08
N GLU A 82 13.35 -19.64 14.26
CA GLU A 82 14.72 -19.30 14.69
C GLU A 82 15.82 -19.90 13.80
N LEU A 83 15.49 -20.91 12.97
CA LEU A 83 16.42 -21.54 12.05
C LEU A 83 16.47 -20.88 10.66
N LEU A 84 15.59 -19.91 10.40
CA LEU A 84 15.67 -19.05 9.23
C LEU A 84 16.84 -18.09 9.43
N GLY A 85 18.03 -18.53 9.00
CA GLY A 85 19.25 -17.76 9.12
C GLY A 85 19.18 -16.49 8.29
N TYR A 86 19.13 -15.35 8.97
CA TYR A 86 19.59 -14.08 8.41
C TYR A 86 21.10 -14.17 8.35
N SER A 87 21.68 -14.20 7.15
CA SER A 87 23.10 -13.91 6.99
C SER A 87 23.31 -12.46 7.43
N THR A 88 23.80 -12.25 8.64
CA THR A 88 24.52 -11.01 8.97
C THR A 88 25.79 -11.02 8.12
N PRO A 89 26.00 -10.04 7.22
CA PRO A 89 27.29 -9.93 6.55
C PRO A 89 28.35 -9.69 7.62
N THR A 90 29.38 -10.52 7.63
CA THR A 90 30.65 -10.21 8.30
C THR A 90 31.15 -8.87 7.77
N GLU A 91 31.48 -7.95 8.68
CA GLU A 91 32.06 -6.63 8.38
C GLU A 91 33.15 -6.72 7.30
N PRO A 92 33.14 -5.86 6.26
CA PRO A 92 34.33 -5.57 5.50
C PRO A 92 35.14 -4.51 6.23
N GLU A 93 36.38 -4.86 6.57
CA GLU A 93 37.42 -3.89 6.88
C GLU A 93 37.62 -2.93 5.70
N ASN A 94 37.50 -1.63 5.99
CA ASN A 94 38.09 -0.48 5.30
C ASN A 94 37.62 -0.11 3.88
N GLY A 95 37.09 1.12 3.78
CA GLY A 95 37.41 2.04 2.69
C GLY A 95 36.25 2.48 1.80
N ASP A 96 35.65 3.62 2.14
CA ASP A 96 34.99 4.59 1.25
C ASP A 96 34.24 4.04 0.01
N GLU A 97 33.05 3.49 0.24
CA GLU A 97 31.88 3.60 -0.65
C GLU A 97 30.63 3.39 0.22
N ILE A 98 29.54 4.12 -0.05
CA ILE A 98 28.30 4.02 0.74
C ILE A 98 27.77 2.59 0.63
N ASP A 99 28.00 1.82 1.68
CA ASP A 99 27.86 0.37 1.77
C ASP A 99 26.38 -0.03 1.64
N LYS A 100 25.98 -0.39 0.42
CA LYS A 100 24.68 -1.01 0.15
C LYS A 100 24.82 -2.50 0.48
N PRO A 101 23.96 -3.09 1.33
CA PRO A 101 24.03 -4.52 1.61
C PRO A 101 23.71 -5.34 0.35
N ALA A 102 24.17 -6.59 0.38
CA ALA A 102 24.15 -7.49 -0.76
C ALA A 102 22.71 -7.72 -1.32
N PRO A 103 22.55 -7.94 -2.64
CA PRO A 103 21.28 -8.20 -3.32
C PRO A 103 20.42 -9.34 -2.73
N GLU A 104 20.98 -10.16 -1.86
CA GLU A 104 20.36 -11.35 -1.26
C GLU A 104 19.23 -10.99 -0.27
N GLN A 105 19.39 -9.99 0.58
CA GLN A 105 18.36 -9.59 1.57
C GLN A 105 17.12 -8.96 0.90
N VAL A 106 17.39 -8.19 -0.15
CA VAL A 106 16.39 -7.58 -1.04
C VAL A 106 15.57 -8.65 -1.78
N HIS A 107 16.17 -9.82 -2.05
CA HIS A 107 15.51 -10.98 -2.67
C HIS A 107 14.61 -11.75 -1.69
N ILE A 108 14.91 -11.73 -0.39
CA ILE A 108 14.09 -12.40 0.64
C ILE A 108 12.67 -11.85 0.64
N VAL A 109 12.48 -10.52 0.58
CA VAL A 109 11.13 -9.94 0.52
C VAL A 109 10.37 -10.43 -0.71
N GLU A 110 11.01 -10.56 -1.87
CA GLU A 110 10.35 -11.06 -3.08
C GLU A 110 9.96 -12.53 -2.98
N GLN A 111 10.82 -13.35 -2.39
CA GLN A 111 10.53 -14.75 -2.11
C GLN A 111 9.40 -14.91 -1.08
N LEU A 112 9.41 -14.10 -0.02
CA LEU A 112 8.36 -14.07 1.00
C LEU A 112 7.01 -13.73 0.38
N LEU A 113 6.99 -12.83 -0.60
CA LEU A 113 5.77 -12.37 -1.24
C LEU A 113 5.20 -13.37 -2.26
N ALA A 114 5.98 -14.38 -2.66
CA ALA A 114 5.48 -15.52 -3.43
C ALA A 114 4.71 -16.53 -2.57
N ILE A 115 4.82 -16.45 -1.24
CA ILE A 115 4.13 -17.34 -0.31
C ILE A 115 2.67 -16.86 -0.13
N PRO A 116 1.65 -17.72 -0.19
CA PRO A 116 0.27 -17.31 0.06
C PRO A 116 0.02 -16.87 1.51
N GLN A 117 -0.85 -15.87 1.70
CA GLN A 117 -1.43 -15.54 3.01
C GLN A 117 -2.24 -16.75 3.55
N PRO A 118 -2.23 -17.03 4.87
CA PRO A 118 -1.63 -16.24 5.97
C PRO A 118 -0.16 -16.59 6.29
N SER A 119 0.48 -17.46 5.50
CA SER A 119 1.80 -18.02 5.84
C SER A 119 2.94 -17.00 5.78
N GLN A 120 2.69 -15.81 5.22
CA GLN A 120 3.64 -14.70 5.17
C GLN A 120 3.83 -14.01 6.54
N GLU A 121 2.79 -13.94 7.38
CA GLU A 121 2.82 -13.11 8.58
C GLU A 121 3.88 -13.53 9.62
N PRO A 122 4.04 -14.82 9.97
CA PRO A 122 5.10 -15.26 10.87
C PRO A 122 6.51 -14.93 10.35
N LEU A 123 6.68 -14.95 9.02
CA LEU A 123 7.95 -14.65 8.37
C LEU A 123 8.29 -13.16 8.43
N LEU A 124 7.27 -12.30 8.24
CA LEU A 124 7.44 -10.85 8.38
C LEU A 124 7.71 -10.45 9.83
N ILE A 125 7.11 -11.14 10.82
CA ILE A 125 7.46 -10.97 12.24
C ILE A 125 8.92 -11.33 12.49
N ALA A 126 9.38 -12.46 11.95
CA ALA A 126 10.78 -12.87 12.11
C ALA A 126 11.74 -11.87 11.42
N LEU A 127 11.36 -11.37 10.24
CA LEU A 127 12.12 -10.36 9.50
C LEU A 127 12.23 -9.04 10.26
N GLU A 128 11.12 -8.52 10.76
CA GLU A 128 11.10 -7.24 11.49
C GLU A 128 11.95 -7.30 12.76
N ARG A 129 11.93 -8.43 13.47
CA ARG A 129 12.73 -8.63 14.70
C ARG A 129 14.22 -8.75 14.45
N ASN A 130 14.62 -9.32 13.32
CA ASN A 130 16.02 -9.67 13.06
C ASN A 130 16.76 -8.62 12.22
N VAL A 131 16.04 -7.81 11.45
CA VAL A 131 16.62 -6.71 10.70
C VAL A 131 16.85 -5.53 11.64
N SER A 132 18.10 -5.24 11.96
CA SER A 132 18.48 -4.08 12.78
C SER A 132 18.97 -2.88 11.97
N ASP A 133 19.46 -3.11 10.75
CA ASP A 133 20.02 -2.07 9.91
C ASP A 133 18.95 -1.10 9.38
N ALA A 134 19.18 0.20 9.53
CA ALA A 134 18.19 1.22 9.20
C ALA A 134 17.94 1.32 7.69
N TRP A 135 19.00 1.16 6.88
CA TRP A 135 18.86 1.17 5.43
C TRP A 135 18.05 -0.03 4.96
N GLU A 136 18.29 -1.21 5.55
CA GLU A 136 17.57 -2.45 5.22
C GLU A 136 16.09 -2.33 5.59
N LYS A 137 15.77 -1.82 6.79
CA LYS A 137 14.39 -1.52 7.19
C LYS A 137 13.69 -0.59 6.20
N GLN A 138 14.35 0.50 5.84
CA GLN A 138 13.81 1.46 4.87
C GLN A 138 13.55 0.77 3.52
N HIS A 139 14.49 -0.02 3.00
CA HIS A 139 14.33 -0.69 1.71
C HIS A 139 13.20 -1.72 1.71
N ILE A 140 13.11 -2.54 2.76
CA ILE A 140 12.01 -3.50 2.97
C ILE A 140 10.67 -2.76 3.02
N ALA A 141 10.60 -1.66 3.78
CA ALA A 141 9.40 -0.85 3.89
C ALA A 141 8.97 -0.25 2.53
N GLU A 142 9.91 0.25 1.73
CA GLU A 142 9.61 0.77 0.39
C GLU A 142 9.07 -0.30 -0.55
N LYS A 143 9.65 -1.51 -0.52
CA LYS A 143 9.14 -2.65 -1.28
C LYS A 143 7.73 -3.01 -0.85
N LEU A 144 7.50 -3.25 0.44
CA LEU A 144 6.18 -3.57 0.99
C LEU A 144 5.15 -2.49 0.65
N ASN A 145 5.54 -1.21 0.67
CA ASN A 145 4.69 -0.11 0.21
C ASN A 145 4.33 -0.23 -1.29
N HIS A 146 5.27 -0.58 -2.16
CA HIS A 146 4.97 -0.83 -3.57
C HIS A 146 4.02 -2.02 -3.77
N PHE A 147 4.20 -3.12 -3.03
CA PHE A 147 3.26 -4.23 -3.07
C PHE A 147 1.87 -3.83 -2.58
N GLY A 148 1.79 -3.09 -1.48
CA GLY A 148 0.54 -2.54 -0.98
C GLY A 148 -0.17 -1.67 -2.01
N SER A 149 0.56 -0.75 -2.64
CA SER A 149 0.05 0.09 -3.73
C SER A 149 -0.43 -0.73 -4.94
N ASN A 150 0.31 -1.77 -5.33
CA ASN A 150 -0.07 -2.64 -6.44
C ASN A 150 -1.32 -3.47 -6.12
N SER A 151 -1.44 -4.00 -4.90
CA SER A 151 -2.65 -4.69 -4.43
C SER A 151 -3.85 -3.75 -4.42
N TYR A 152 -3.66 -2.49 -3.99
CA TYR A 152 -4.71 -1.47 -4.04
C TYR A 152 -5.20 -1.24 -5.47
N LEU A 153 -4.29 -1.07 -6.43
CA LEU A 153 -4.65 -0.87 -7.85
C LEU A 153 -5.40 -2.06 -8.47
N LYS A 154 -5.21 -3.27 -7.92
CA LYS A 154 -5.96 -4.48 -8.32
C LYS A 154 -7.31 -4.63 -7.61
N GLY A 155 -7.65 -3.73 -6.68
CA GLY A 155 -8.86 -3.82 -5.84
C GLY A 155 -8.74 -4.77 -4.64
N ASN A 156 -7.55 -5.33 -4.40
CA ASN A 156 -7.29 -6.21 -3.26
C ASN A 156 -6.94 -5.38 -2.02
N PHE A 157 -7.92 -4.64 -1.48
CA PHE A 157 -7.67 -3.67 -0.41
C PHE A 157 -7.25 -4.31 0.91
N GLY A 158 -7.68 -5.55 1.19
CA GLY A 158 -7.22 -6.31 2.35
C GLY A 158 -5.71 -6.61 2.28
N ASP A 159 -5.24 -7.10 1.14
CA ASP A 159 -3.81 -7.34 0.89
C ASP A 159 -3.02 -6.02 0.90
N ALA A 160 -3.59 -4.95 0.33
CA ALA A 160 -3.00 -3.63 0.37
C ALA A 160 -2.77 -3.19 1.83
N ALA A 161 -3.80 -3.27 2.66
CA ALA A 161 -3.71 -2.92 4.07
C ALA A 161 -2.70 -3.80 4.82
N PHE A 162 -2.63 -5.10 4.51
CA PHE A 162 -1.64 -6.00 5.10
C PHE A 162 -0.20 -5.55 4.81
N TYR A 163 0.17 -5.37 3.55
CA TYR A 163 1.55 -5.00 3.19
C TYR A 163 1.92 -3.60 3.69
N LEU A 164 0.97 -2.67 3.71
CA LEU A 164 1.22 -1.31 4.17
C LEU A 164 1.40 -1.22 5.68
N LYS A 165 0.70 -2.04 6.47
CA LYS A 165 0.96 -2.17 7.90
C LYS A 165 2.38 -2.65 8.16
N TRP A 166 2.83 -3.65 7.41
CA TRP A 166 4.21 -4.12 7.51
C TRP A 166 5.22 -3.09 7.06
N ALA A 167 4.96 -2.35 5.97
CA ALA A 167 5.81 -1.25 5.56
C ALA A 167 6.02 -0.23 6.68
N ILE A 168 4.94 0.13 7.40
CA ILE A 168 4.99 1.04 8.56
C ILE A 168 5.69 0.40 9.77
N ALA A 169 5.57 -0.92 9.96
CA ALA A 169 6.28 -1.61 11.03
C ALA A 169 7.80 -1.56 10.86
N PHE A 170 8.30 -1.68 9.62
CA PHE A 170 9.71 -1.52 9.30
C PHE A 170 10.17 -0.05 9.34
N GLU A 171 9.38 0.87 8.79
CA GLU A 171 9.70 2.30 8.75
C GLU A 171 8.47 3.14 9.18
N PRO A 172 8.36 3.48 10.48
CA PRO A 172 7.20 4.21 11.01
C PRO A 172 6.99 5.60 10.40
N GLU A 173 8.05 6.23 9.89
CA GLU A 173 7.98 7.55 9.25
C GLU A 173 7.80 7.47 7.72
N LEU A 174 7.47 6.29 7.18
CA LEU A 174 7.18 6.13 5.76
C LEU A 174 5.81 6.73 5.40
N TRP A 175 5.77 8.06 5.25
CA TRP A 175 4.52 8.81 5.06
C TRP A 175 3.69 8.37 3.84
N LYS A 176 4.36 7.89 2.78
CA LYS A 176 3.68 7.28 1.62
C LYS A 176 2.92 6.00 1.97
N ALA A 177 3.45 5.17 2.88
CA ALA A 177 2.76 3.98 3.36
C ALA A 177 1.55 4.34 4.23
N HIS A 178 1.67 5.36 5.08
CA HIS A 178 0.52 5.92 5.80
C HIS A 178 -0.57 6.42 4.85
N TYR A 179 -0.23 7.21 3.84
CA TYR A 179 -1.20 7.69 2.84
C TYR A 179 -1.89 6.54 2.09
N ASN A 180 -1.11 5.57 1.64
CA ASN A 180 -1.63 4.40 0.93
C ASN A 180 -2.54 3.55 1.85
N LEU A 181 -2.17 3.39 3.13
CA LEU A 181 -2.96 2.62 4.08
C LEU A 181 -4.28 3.33 4.40
N GLY A 182 -4.25 4.67 4.49
CA GLY A 182 -5.46 5.48 4.60
C GLY A 182 -6.43 5.23 3.44
N SER A 183 -5.90 5.21 2.21
CA SER A 183 -6.68 4.93 1.01
C SER A 183 -7.26 3.52 1.00
N ALA A 184 -6.46 2.50 1.36
CA ALA A 184 -6.94 1.13 1.49
C ALA A 184 -8.08 1.02 2.52
N TYR A 185 -7.98 1.70 3.66
CA TYR A 185 -9.04 1.72 4.66
C TYR A 185 -10.31 2.43 4.21
N GLU A 186 -10.21 3.50 3.42
CA GLU A 186 -11.39 4.16 2.85
C GLU A 186 -12.18 3.21 1.93
N GLU A 187 -11.47 2.45 1.10
CA GLU A 187 -12.08 1.44 0.24
C GLU A 187 -12.70 0.28 1.05
N LEU A 188 -12.06 -0.10 2.16
CA LEU A 188 -12.60 -1.06 3.13
C LEU A 188 -13.72 -0.47 4.02
N ARG A 189 -14.11 0.80 3.80
CA ARG A 189 -15.13 1.53 4.60
C ARG A 189 -14.77 1.70 6.07
N GLN A 190 -13.49 1.59 6.42
CA GLN A 190 -12.96 1.80 7.77
C GLN A 190 -12.48 3.27 7.91
N LEU A 191 -13.44 4.20 7.87
CA LEU A 191 -13.15 5.64 7.71
C LEU A 191 -12.35 6.25 8.86
N ASP A 192 -12.55 5.81 10.10
CA ASP A 192 -11.79 6.32 11.25
C ASP A 192 -10.31 5.95 11.16
N LEU A 193 -10.00 4.73 10.73
CA LEU A 193 -8.63 4.30 10.49
C LEU A 193 -8.02 5.04 9.30
N ALA A 194 -8.82 5.27 8.25
CA ALA A 194 -8.39 6.07 7.10
C ALA A 194 -7.95 7.48 7.53
N LYS A 195 -8.78 8.17 8.34
CA LYS A 195 -8.46 9.49 8.89
C LYS A 195 -7.16 9.49 9.70
N GLN A 196 -6.97 8.53 10.60
CA GLN A 196 -5.76 8.43 11.43
C GLN A 196 -4.49 8.30 10.58
N HIS A 197 -4.52 7.45 9.55
CA HIS A 197 -3.36 7.25 8.69
C HIS A 197 -3.12 8.44 7.75
N TYR A 198 -4.17 9.09 7.26
CA TYR A 198 -4.01 10.34 6.53
C TYR A 198 -3.43 11.45 7.41
N GLU A 199 -3.89 11.59 8.66
CA GLU A 199 -3.35 12.55 9.62
C GLU A 199 -1.85 12.36 9.83
N ARG A 200 -1.39 11.12 10.00
CA ARG A 200 0.05 10.81 10.05
C ARG A 200 0.78 11.23 8.77
N ALA A 201 0.23 10.90 7.60
CA ALA A 201 0.86 11.24 6.32
C ALA A 201 0.95 12.76 6.06
N THR A 202 0.08 13.57 6.66
CA THR A 202 0.16 15.04 6.55
C THR A 202 1.48 15.62 7.06
N GLN A 203 2.17 14.93 7.96
CA GLN A 203 3.46 15.36 8.51
C GLN A 203 4.58 15.40 7.47
N SER A 204 4.38 14.76 6.31
CA SER A 204 5.35 14.77 5.22
C SER A 204 5.57 16.19 4.66
N LYS A 205 6.85 16.51 4.45
CA LYS A 205 7.27 17.73 3.74
C LYS A 205 7.21 17.58 2.21
N GLN A 206 6.95 16.38 1.72
CA GLN A 206 6.81 16.07 0.29
C GLN A 206 5.35 16.20 -0.16
N SER A 207 5.10 16.03 -1.46
CA SER A 207 3.74 16.18 -2.06
C SER A 207 2.68 15.32 -1.37
N VAL A 208 3.05 14.12 -0.92
CA VAL A 208 2.14 13.20 -0.24
C VAL A 208 1.47 13.79 1.00
N GLY A 209 2.10 14.76 1.67
CA GLY A 209 1.49 15.47 2.80
C GLY A 209 0.27 16.28 2.37
N ALA A 210 0.33 16.92 1.20
CA ALA A 210 -0.79 17.66 0.62
C ALA A 210 -1.89 16.71 0.10
N ASP A 211 -1.51 15.58 -0.51
CA ASP A 211 -2.46 14.56 -0.95
C ASP A 211 -3.25 13.97 0.23
N ALA A 212 -2.55 13.67 1.33
CA ALA A 212 -3.15 13.18 2.57
C ALA A 212 -4.05 14.24 3.21
N ALA A 213 -3.60 15.49 3.27
CA ALA A 213 -4.40 16.59 3.80
C ALA A 213 -5.70 16.79 3.00
N ASN A 214 -5.63 16.67 1.67
CA ASN A 214 -6.80 16.72 0.79
C ASN A 214 -7.81 15.60 1.09
N ASN A 215 -7.37 14.36 1.24
CA ASN A 215 -8.26 13.23 1.53
C ASN A 215 -8.83 13.31 2.96
N LEU A 216 -8.02 13.68 3.94
CA LEU A 216 -8.48 13.91 5.32
C LEU A 216 -9.53 15.03 5.38
N ALA A 217 -9.28 16.16 4.70
CA ALA A 217 -10.23 17.24 4.62
C ALA A 217 -11.55 16.80 3.94
N ARG A 218 -11.48 16.00 2.86
CA ARG A 218 -12.67 15.43 2.22
C ARG A 218 -13.53 14.64 3.22
N LEU A 219 -12.91 13.76 4.02
CA LEU A 219 -13.63 12.98 5.03
C LEU A 219 -14.20 13.86 6.14
N LYS A 220 -13.47 14.89 6.57
CA LYS A 220 -13.97 15.88 7.55
C LYS A 220 -15.17 16.67 7.06
N ILE A 221 -15.17 17.10 5.80
CA ILE A 221 -16.30 17.79 5.15
C ILE A 221 -17.55 16.89 5.14
N ARG A 222 -17.39 15.60 4.83
CA ARG A 222 -18.51 14.64 4.86
C ARG A 222 -19.11 14.48 6.24
N ASP A 223 -18.28 14.57 7.27
CA ASP A 223 -18.70 14.43 8.66
C ASP A 223 -19.20 15.75 9.26
N GLY A 224 -19.30 16.81 8.45
CA GLY A 224 -19.76 18.13 8.87
C GLY A 224 -18.70 18.95 9.64
N GLU A 225 -17.46 18.47 9.72
CA GLU A 225 -16.34 19.13 10.38
C GLU A 225 -15.67 20.19 9.48
N SER A 226 -16.46 21.00 8.76
CA SER A 226 -16.00 21.89 7.68
C SER A 226 -14.98 22.93 8.16
N GLU A 227 -15.10 23.42 9.40
CA GLU A 227 -14.14 24.37 9.98
C GLU A 227 -12.72 23.77 10.07
N SER A 228 -12.63 22.55 10.60
CA SER A 228 -11.34 21.85 10.70
C SER A 228 -10.78 21.48 9.33
N ALA A 229 -11.64 21.19 8.35
CA ALA A 229 -11.24 20.94 6.97
C ALA A 229 -10.65 22.19 6.31
N ILE A 230 -11.28 23.36 6.49
CA ILE A 230 -10.76 24.65 5.98
C ILE A 230 -9.38 24.94 6.57
N ALA A 231 -9.24 24.84 7.90
CA ALA A 231 -7.97 25.09 8.58
C ALA A 231 -6.86 24.15 8.09
N LEU A 232 -7.18 22.87 7.83
CA LEU A 232 -6.24 21.91 7.26
C LEU A 232 -5.86 22.28 5.83
N LEU A 233 -6.82 22.54 4.95
CA LEU A 233 -6.58 22.83 3.53
C LEU A 233 -5.74 24.11 3.34
N LEU A 234 -6.03 25.17 4.07
CA LEU A 234 -5.27 26.43 4.00
C LEU A 234 -3.78 26.25 4.33
N ARG A 235 -3.41 25.29 5.17
CA ARG A 235 -1.99 24.99 5.47
C ARG A 235 -1.23 24.41 4.27
N TYR A 236 -1.92 23.81 3.29
CA TYR A 236 -1.31 23.11 2.16
C TYR A 236 -1.50 23.82 0.82
N CYS A 237 -2.55 24.63 0.64
CA CYS A 237 -2.82 25.33 -0.62
C CYS A 237 -1.60 26.13 -1.13
N ASP A 238 -0.92 26.86 -0.25
CA ASP A 238 0.22 27.71 -0.64
C ASP A 238 1.54 26.93 -0.83
N ARG A 239 1.59 25.67 -0.39
CA ARG A 239 2.82 24.84 -0.41
C ARG A 239 2.80 23.80 -1.52
N ALA A 240 1.62 23.38 -1.96
CA ALA A 240 1.47 22.46 -3.07
C ALA A 240 2.00 23.11 -4.35
N LYS A 241 2.86 22.38 -5.09
CA LYS A 241 3.45 22.84 -6.35
C LYS A 241 2.84 22.18 -7.58
N ASP A 242 2.26 20.99 -7.42
CA ASP A 242 1.60 20.27 -8.49
C ASP A 242 0.20 20.87 -8.73
N PRO A 243 -0.10 21.40 -9.93
CA PRO A 243 -1.42 21.94 -10.26
C PRO A 243 -2.57 20.95 -10.02
N LYS A 244 -2.34 19.64 -10.15
CA LYS A 244 -3.36 18.61 -9.89
C LYS A 244 -3.72 18.52 -8.42
N VAL A 245 -2.74 18.71 -7.54
CA VAL A 245 -2.92 18.73 -6.08
C VAL A 245 -3.53 20.06 -5.65
N GLN A 246 -3.07 21.17 -6.21
CA GLN A 246 -3.68 22.48 -5.97
C GLN A 246 -5.16 22.49 -6.35
N TYR A 247 -5.53 21.87 -7.47
CA TYR A 247 -6.92 21.71 -7.87
C TYR A 247 -7.74 21.04 -6.76
N THR A 248 -7.29 19.88 -6.26
CA THR A 248 -8.10 19.09 -5.31
C THR A 248 -8.25 19.81 -3.98
N LEU A 249 -7.18 20.47 -3.52
CA LEU A 249 -7.20 21.33 -2.34
C LEU A 249 -8.19 22.49 -2.49
N HIS A 250 -8.12 23.27 -3.57
CA HIS A 250 -9.03 24.39 -3.80
C HIS A 250 -10.49 23.94 -4.00
N LYS A 251 -10.71 22.81 -4.68
CA LYS A 251 -12.04 22.23 -4.84
C LYS A 251 -12.66 21.84 -3.49
N ASN A 252 -11.91 21.15 -2.65
CA ASN A 252 -12.38 20.77 -1.31
C ASN A 252 -12.50 21.98 -0.37
N LEU A 253 -11.66 23.00 -0.53
CA LEU A 253 -11.75 24.24 0.24
C LEU A 253 -13.06 24.97 -0.09
N GLY A 254 -13.39 25.04 -1.38
CA GLY A 254 -14.66 25.57 -1.85
C GLY A 254 -15.87 24.79 -1.31
N TRP A 255 -15.79 23.46 -1.32
CA TRP A 255 -16.85 22.62 -0.74
C TRP A 255 -17.02 22.84 0.77
N ALA A 256 -15.93 22.96 1.52
CA ALA A 256 -15.98 23.22 2.95
C ALA A 256 -16.57 24.60 3.27
N TYR A 257 -16.19 25.64 2.53
CA TYR A 257 -16.77 26.98 2.66
C TYR A 257 -18.26 27.00 2.33
N PHE A 258 -18.68 26.27 1.29
CA PHE A 258 -20.08 26.16 0.91
C PHE A 258 -20.91 25.53 2.05
N GLN A 259 -20.42 24.47 2.69
CA GLN A 259 -21.11 23.88 3.85
C GLN A 259 -21.24 24.81 5.06
N GLN A 260 -20.30 25.76 5.23
CA GLN A 260 -20.42 26.80 6.25
C GLN A 260 -21.36 27.96 5.86
N GLY A 261 -21.86 27.99 4.63
CA GLY A 261 -22.62 29.12 4.08
C GLY A 261 -21.76 30.30 3.62
N ASN A 262 -20.43 30.15 3.63
CA ASN A 262 -19.46 31.15 3.17
C ASN A 262 -19.35 31.10 1.63
N ASN A 263 -20.44 31.50 0.97
CA ASN A 263 -20.63 31.28 -0.47
C ASN A 263 -19.63 32.06 -1.35
N SER A 264 -19.19 33.24 -0.91
CA SER A 264 -18.23 34.05 -1.66
C SER A 264 -16.83 33.42 -1.69
N GLU A 265 -16.37 32.90 -0.56
CA GLU A 265 -15.10 32.16 -0.43
C GLU A 265 -15.16 30.82 -1.14
N ALA A 266 -16.34 30.16 -1.10
CA ALA A 266 -16.60 28.95 -1.85
C ALA A 266 -16.41 29.18 -3.35
N GLU A 267 -17.06 30.22 -3.89
CA GLU A 267 -16.96 30.60 -5.30
C GLU A 267 -15.51 30.90 -5.71
N ASN A 268 -14.78 31.72 -4.94
CA ASN A 268 -13.39 32.04 -5.22
C ASN A 268 -12.50 30.79 -5.30
N SER A 269 -12.65 29.89 -4.33
CA SER A 269 -11.86 28.66 -4.25
C SER A 269 -12.18 27.71 -5.41
N LEU A 270 -13.46 27.57 -5.77
CA LEU A 270 -13.87 26.71 -6.88
C LEU A 270 -13.45 27.28 -8.25
N GLN A 271 -13.48 28.61 -8.41
CA GLN A 271 -13.00 29.26 -9.62
C GLN A 271 -11.50 29.04 -9.83
N LYS A 272 -10.69 29.14 -8.75
CA LYS A 272 -9.27 28.77 -8.79
C LYS A 272 -9.05 27.31 -9.19
N ALA A 273 -9.88 26.39 -8.68
CA ALA A 273 -9.80 24.99 -9.11
C ALA A 273 -10.08 24.86 -10.62
N ILE A 274 -11.10 25.53 -11.16
CA ILE A 274 -11.42 25.51 -12.60
C ILE A 274 -10.30 26.12 -13.45
N GLU A 275 -9.65 27.19 -12.98
CA GLU A 275 -8.50 27.79 -13.66
C GLU A 275 -7.32 26.82 -13.77
N LEU A 276 -7.11 25.99 -12.73
CA LEU A 276 -6.05 24.97 -12.70
C LEU A 276 -6.36 23.78 -13.63
N ASP A 277 -7.61 23.31 -13.64
CA ASP A 277 -8.06 22.22 -14.52
C ASP A 277 -9.55 22.34 -14.86
N SER A 278 -9.83 22.97 -16.00
CA SER A 278 -11.19 23.20 -16.49
C SER A 278 -11.88 21.94 -17.04
N SER A 279 -11.18 20.80 -17.12
CA SER A 279 -11.70 19.53 -17.66
C SER A 279 -12.39 18.65 -16.62
N ARG A 280 -12.40 19.08 -15.35
CA ARG A 280 -12.92 18.32 -14.21
C ARG A 280 -14.28 18.81 -13.75
N SER A 281 -15.25 17.90 -13.66
CA SER A 281 -16.66 18.17 -13.37
C SER A 281 -16.94 18.61 -11.92
N ASP A 282 -16.12 18.17 -10.96
CA ASP A 282 -16.37 18.31 -9.52
C ASP A 282 -16.51 19.77 -9.06
N ALA A 283 -15.63 20.67 -9.52
CA ALA A 283 -15.73 22.09 -9.17
C ALA A 283 -16.97 22.78 -9.78
N TYR A 284 -17.40 22.38 -10.98
CA TYR A 284 -18.59 22.95 -11.61
C TYR A 284 -19.87 22.56 -10.86
N TYR A 285 -19.98 21.29 -10.42
CA TYR A 285 -21.14 20.88 -9.62
C TYR A 285 -21.24 21.60 -8.29
N LEU A 286 -20.11 21.87 -7.64
CA LEU A 286 -20.09 22.65 -6.40
C LEU A 286 -20.46 24.12 -6.65
N LEU A 287 -19.98 24.73 -7.75
CA LEU A 287 -20.39 26.09 -8.12
C LEU A 287 -21.88 26.16 -8.44
N ALA A 288 -22.43 25.14 -9.10
CA ALA A 288 -23.85 25.09 -9.39
C ALA A 288 -24.69 25.13 -8.09
N GLN A 289 -24.31 24.34 -7.08
CA GLN A 289 -24.94 24.36 -5.76
C GLN A 289 -24.79 25.72 -5.05
N VAL A 290 -23.61 26.35 -5.15
CA VAL A 290 -23.39 27.72 -4.62
C VAL A 290 -24.36 28.71 -5.28
N ARG A 291 -24.50 28.66 -6.61
CA ARG A 291 -25.42 29.52 -7.38
C ARG A 291 -26.89 29.29 -7.01
N GLU A 292 -27.29 28.04 -6.77
CA GLU A 292 -28.66 27.74 -6.32
C GLU A 292 -28.98 28.41 -4.98
N ILE A 293 -28.06 28.35 -4.01
CA ILE A 293 -28.24 29.02 -2.71
C ILE A 293 -28.28 30.55 -2.86
N GLN A 294 -27.50 31.10 -3.80
CA GLN A 294 -27.55 32.52 -4.17
C GLN A 294 -28.81 32.91 -4.97
N LYS A 295 -29.67 31.94 -5.33
CA LYS A 295 -30.87 32.11 -6.18
C LYS A 295 -30.55 32.52 -7.62
N ASP A 296 -29.31 32.37 -8.05
CA ASP A 296 -28.90 32.56 -9.45
C ASP A 296 -29.18 31.27 -10.24
N THR A 297 -30.44 31.15 -10.69
CA THR A 297 -30.91 29.93 -11.38
C THR A 297 -30.26 29.75 -12.75
N GLU A 298 -29.93 30.84 -13.44
CA GLU A 298 -29.28 30.81 -14.75
C GLU A 298 -27.82 30.37 -14.62
N GLY A 299 -27.07 30.97 -13.69
CA GLY A 299 -25.70 30.56 -13.39
C GLY A 299 -25.62 29.11 -12.89
N ALA A 300 -26.54 28.69 -12.03
CA ALA A 300 -26.64 27.30 -11.58
C ALA A 300 -26.81 26.33 -12.75
N ARG A 301 -27.74 26.62 -13.67
CA ARG A 301 -27.96 25.80 -14.87
C ARG A 301 -26.70 25.68 -15.73
N LEU A 302 -26.02 26.79 -15.99
CA LEU A 302 -24.79 26.80 -16.79
C LEU A 302 -23.72 25.87 -16.21
N PHE A 303 -23.51 25.91 -14.89
CA PHE A 303 -22.53 25.06 -14.22
C PHE A 303 -22.96 23.60 -14.12
N TRP A 304 -24.24 23.33 -13.86
CA TRP A 304 -24.78 21.96 -13.92
C TRP A 304 -24.57 21.33 -15.30
N GLU A 305 -24.92 22.04 -16.37
CA GLU A 305 -24.74 21.57 -17.75
C GLU A 305 -23.26 21.34 -18.08
N LYS A 306 -22.38 22.26 -17.67
CA LYS A 306 -20.94 22.14 -17.91
C LYS A 306 -20.35 20.91 -17.22
N GLY A 307 -20.64 20.71 -15.93
CA GLY A 307 -20.20 19.55 -15.16
C GLY A 307 -20.72 18.24 -15.76
N PHE A 308 -22.00 18.20 -16.11
CA PHE A 308 -22.65 17.02 -16.69
C PHE A 308 -22.06 16.63 -18.05
N ASN A 309 -21.82 17.61 -18.92
CA ASN A 309 -21.21 17.37 -20.24
C ASN A 309 -19.76 16.88 -20.14
N LEU A 310 -18.98 17.37 -19.16
CA LEU A 310 -17.63 16.90 -18.91
C LEU A 310 -17.61 15.44 -18.45
N ASP A 311 -18.55 15.03 -17.59
CA ASP A 311 -18.66 13.62 -17.18
C ASP A 311 -19.12 12.72 -18.32
N LYS A 312 -20.10 13.15 -19.13
CA LYS A 312 -20.61 12.37 -20.27
C LYS A 312 -19.53 12.09 -21.32
N ASN A 313 -18.66 13.06 -21.56
CA ASN A 313 -17.61 12.96 -22.58
C ASN A 313 -16.34 12.24 -22.07
N ARG A 314 -16.31 11.79 -20.81
CA ARG A 314 -15.17 11.09 -20.23
C ARG A 314 -15.35 9.58 -20.47
N THR A 315 -14.71 9.08 -21.54
CA THR A 315 -14.85 7.71 -22.05
C THR A 315 -14.06 6.63 -21.30
N SER A 316 -13.38 6.94 -20.19
CA SER A 316 -12.58 5.95 -19.46
C SER A 316 -12.83 5.95 -17.95
N GLU A 317 -13.00 4.72 -17.48
CA GLU A 317 -13.16 4.27 -16.09
C GLU A 317 -12.28 5.10 -15.13
N ARG A 318 -12.92 5.79 -14.17
CA ARG A 318 -12.21 6.06 -12.92
C ARG A 318 -12.07 4.69 -12.25
N PRO A 319 -10.85 4.16 -12.02
CA PRO A 319 -10.71 2.91 -11.28
C PRO A 319 -11.35 3.01 -9.89
N TRP A 320 -11.45 4.22 -9.32
CA TRP A 320 -12.09 4.51 -8.04
C TRP A 320 -12.96 5.77 -8.18
N ARG A 321 -14.29 5.60 -8.16
CA ARG A 321 -15.26 6.72 -8.27
C ARG A 321 -15.49 7.30 -6.87
N LEU A 322 -15.21 8.59 -6.71
CA LEU A 322 -15.50 9.31 -5.46
C LEU A 322 -17.02 9.28 -5.22
N PRO A 323 -17.51 8.76 -4.08
CA PRO A 323 -18.95 8.64 -3.83
C PRO A 323 -19.71 9.96 -3.96
N GLU A 324 -19.04 11.08 -3.68
CA GLU A 324 -19.61 12.42 -3.76
C GLU A 324 -19.96 12.81 -5.21
N LEU A 325 -19.17 12.34 -6.18
CA LEU A 325 -19.41 12.66 -7.59
C LEU A 325 -20.70 12.02 -8.10
N ASP A 326 -21.03 10.82 -7.63
CA ASP A 326 -22.28 10.14 -8.01
C ASP A 326 -23.50 10.91 -7.50
N ILE A 327 -23.40 11.45 -6.29
CA ILE A 327 -24.42 12.31 -5.68
C ILE A 327 -24.59 13.57 -6.53
N TRP A 328 -23.49 14.27 -6.83
CA TRP A 328 -23.54 15.50 -7.63
C TRP A 328 -24.05 15.26 -9.06
N GLN A 329 -23.67 14.14 -9.69
CA GLN A 329 -24.17 13.78 -11.00
C GLN A 329 -25.68 13.50 -10.97
N SER A 330 -26.18 12.88 -9.90
CA SER A 330 -27.61 12.68 -9.70
C SER A 330 -28.37 14.00 -9.50
N GLN A 331 -27.83 14.91 -8.70
CA GLN A 331 -28.36 16.27 -8.53
C GLN A 331 -28.41 17.03 -9.86
N ALA A 332 -27.36 16.94 -10.68
CA ALA A 332 -27.33 17.54 -12.01
C ALA A 332 -28.47 17.02 -12.89
N ARG A 333 -28.69 15.70 -12.93
CA ARG A 333 -29.80 15.09 -13.70
C ARG A 333 -31.16 15.60 -13.24
N GLN A 334 -31.37 15.65 -11.93
CA GLN A 334 -32.62 16.14 -11.33
C GLN A 334 -32.86 17.62 -11.67
N PHE A 335 -31.85 18.48 -11.48
CA PHE A 335 -31.94 19.91 -11.76
C PHE A 335 -32.22 20.18 -13.25
N LEU A 336 -31.53 19.46 -14.13
CA LEU A 336 -31.63 19.62 -15.59
C LEU A 336 -32.86 18.90 -16.19
N LYS A 337 -33.60 18.12 -15.39
CA LYS A 337 -34.76 17.32 -15.84
C LYS A 337 -34.40 16.31 -16.95
N ILE A 338 -33.23 15.69 -16.84
CA ILE A 338 -32.77 14.64 -17.76
C ILE A 338 -33.32 13.30 -17.26
N LEU A 339 -34.13 12.62 -18.07
CA LEU A 339 -34.66 11.28 -17.76
C LEU A 339 -33.58 10.20 -17.95
N GLU A 340 -33.68 9.10 -17.17
CA GLU A 340 -32.72 7.98 -17.16
C GLU A 340 -32.54 7.27 -18.50
#